data_AF-A0A7J6M530-F1
#
_entry.id   AF-A0A7J6M530-F1
#
_cell.length_a   1.000
_cell.length_b   1.000
_cell.length_c   1.000
_cell.angle_alpha   90.00
_cell.angle_beta   90.00
_cell.angle_gamma   90.00
#
_symmetry.space_group_name_H-M   'P 1'
#
loop_
_entity.id
_entity.type
_entity.pdbx_description
1 polymer ?
#
loop_
_entity_poly.entity_id
_entity_poly.type
_entity_poly.pdbx_seq_one_letter_code
_entity_poly.pdbx_strand_id
1 'polypeptide(L)'
;MFPPPSASPDDRVDLRSKLRRYSTIIIPVGIFFWAWALLNVLSGEVPFDLGLVSFALIILTGVVGAAGDQQWTHQKARRYRLLIYLSHGFLSFNYLLGVIIGRSRLGFAIYCAAFTVIWCVLMIVVGRMAREYERSLET
;
A
#
# COMPACT_ATOMS: atom_id res chain seq x y z
N MET A 1 -3.48 21.14 27.91
CA MET A 1 -3.58 20.35 26.66
C MET A 1 -4.91 19.61 26.74
N PHE A 2 -5.92 20.03 25.98
CA PHE A 2 -7.21 19.34 25.99
C PHE A 2 -7.09 18.01 25.23
N PRO A 3 -7.69 16.92 25.71
CA PRO A 3 -7.75 15.69 24.93
C PRO A 3 -8.46 15.98 23.60
N PRO A 4 -7.99 15.42 22.48
CA PRO A 4 -8.69 15.56 21.21
C PRO A 4 -10.12 15.00 21.37
N PRO A 5 -11.13 15.63 20.75
CA PRO A 5 -12.50 15.12 20.79
C PRO A 5 -12.53 13.66 20.33
N SER A 6 -13.25 12.81 21.06
CA SER A 6 -13.46 11.41 20.68
C SER A 6 -14.14 11.35 19.31
N ALA A 7 -13.61 10.55 18.39
CA ALA A 7 -14.21 10.37 17.07
C ALA A 7 -15.64 9.84 17.23
N SER A 8 -16.58 10.43 16.50
CA SER A 8 -17.97 9.99 16.52
C SER A 8 -18.07 8.56 15.95
N PRO A 9 -19.08 7.76 16.35
CA PRO A 9 -19.31 6.44 15.75
C PRO A 9 -19.39 6.48 14.22
N ASP A 10 -19.96 7.56 13.66
CA ASP A 10 -20.11 7.77 12.22
C ASP A 10 -18.74 7.93 11.52
N ASP A 11 -17.79 8.65 12.14
CA ASP A 11 -16.43 8.81 11.60
C ASP A 11 -15.69 7.47 11.48
N ARG A 12 -15.90 6.56 12.45
CA ARG A 12 -15.27 5.23 12.43
C ARG A 12 -15.78 4.38 11.26
N VAL A 13 -17.09 4.42 11.03
CA VAL A 13 -17.75 3.69 9.94
C VAL A 13 -17.26 4.21 8.59
N ASP A 14 -17.16 5.53 8.43
CA ASP A 14 -16.66 6.15 7.20
C ASP A 14 -15.20 5.81 6.91
N LEU A 15 -14.30 5.98 7.90
CA LEU A 15 -12.87 5.63 7.74
C LEU A 15 -12.68 4.16 7.37
N ARG A 16 -13.42 3.26 8.02
CA ARG A 16 -13.39 1.83 7.72
C ARG A 16 -13.86 1.54 6.31
N SER A 17 -14.97 2.15 5.88
CA SER A 17 -15.51 1.99 4.53
C SER A 17 -14.49 2.44 3.47
N LYS A 18 -13.85 3.59 3.69
CA LYS A 18 -12.81 4.12 2.80
C LYS A 18 -11.58 3.20 2.72
N LEU A 19 -11.09 2.71 3.86
CA LEU A 19 -9.97 1.76 3.90
C LEU A 19 -10.32 0.43 3.21
N ARG A 20 -11.52 -0.10 3.42
CA ARG A 20 -11.99 -1.32 2.76
C ARG A 20 -12.07 -1.11 1.25
N ARG A 21 -12.66 0.00 0.79
CA ARG A 21 -12.74 0.35 -0.64
C ARG A 21 -11.35 0.45 -1.27
N TYR A 22 -10.43 1.12 -0.60
CA TYR A 22 -9.03 1.18 -1.03
C TYR A 22 -8.43 -0.23 -1.17
N SER A 23 -8.56 -1.05 -0.13
CA SER A 23 -8.08 -2.44 -0.13
C SER A 23 -8.69 -3.28 -1.25
N THR A 24 -9.98 -3.13 -1.53
CA THR A 24 -10.64 -3.84 -2.64
C THR A 24 -10.10 -3.40 -4.01
N ILE A 25 -9.76 -2.11 -4.19
CA ILE A 25 -9.21 -1.59 -5.44
C ILE A 25 -7.75 -2.00 -5.62
N ILE A 26 -6.95 -2.01 -4.55
CA ILE A 26 -5.51 -2.28 -4.67
C ILE A 26 -5.19 -3.75 -4.95
N ILE A 27 -6.10 -4.68 -4.63
CA ILE A 27 -5.94 -6.11 -4.95
C ILE A 27 -5.81 -6.35 -6.46
N PRO A 28 -6.78 -5.99 -7.32
CA PRO A 28 -6.67 -6.23 -8.76
C PRO A 28 -5.50 -5.47 -9.38
N VAL A 29 -5.20 -4.25 -8.91
CA VAL A 29 -4.01 -3.49 -9.33
C VAL A 29 -2.73 -4.27 -9.01
N GLY A 30 -2.61 -4.77 -7.79
CA GLY A 30 -1.48 -5.58 -7.35
C GLY A 30 -1.35 -6.88 -8.15
N ILE A 31 -2.46 -7.59 -8.41
CA ILE A 31 -2.46 -8.82 -9.21
C ILE A 31 -1.98 -8.56 -10.64
N PHE A 32 -2.46 -7.49 -11.27
CA PHE A 32 -2.04 -7.13 -12.63
C PHE A 32 -0.52 -6.92 -12.73
N PHE A 33 0.04 -6.09 -11.85
CA PHE A 33 1.47 -5.81 -11.87
C PHE A 33 2.33 -6.97 -11.37
N TRP A 34 1.81 -7.78 -10.44
CA TRP A 34 2.48 -9.01 -10.02
C TRP A 34 2.59 -10.01 -11.16
N ALA A 35 1.50 -10.22 -11.91
CA ALA A 35 1.48 -11.09 -13.08
C ALA A 35 2.42 -10.56 -14.18
N TRP A 36 2.47 -9.25 -14.38
CA TRP A 36 3.43 -8.63 -15.29
C TRP A 36 4.88 -8.95 -14.90
N ALA A 37 5.25 -8.73 -13.63
CA ALA A 37 6.59 -9.04 -13.13
C ALA A 37 6.92 -10.54 -13.28
N LEU A 38 5.93 -11.42 -13.07
CA LEU A 38 6.10 -12.86 -13.30
C LEU A 38 6.38 -13.17 -14.76
N LEU A 39 5.64 -12.57 -15.70
CA LEU A 39 5.85 -12.77 -17.13
C LEU A 39 7.24 -12.32 -17.58
N ASN A 40 7.75 -11.19 -17.07
CA ASN A 40 9.12 -10.73 -17.37
C ASN A 40 10.19 -11.74 -16.93
N VAL A 41 9.98 -12.42 -15.79
CA VAL A 41 10.91 -13.46 -15.31
C VAL A 41 10.78 -14.73 -16.16
N LEU A 42 9.55 -15.15 -16.47
CA LEU A 42 9.30 -16.35 -17.27
C LEU A 42 9.73 -16.21 -18.74
N SER A 43 9.68 -14.99 -19.30
CA SER A 43 10.16 -14.69 -20.65
C SER A 43 11.69 -14.65 -20.75
N GLY A 44 12.39 -14.67 -19.61
CA GLY A 44 13.85 -14.57 -19.55
C GLY A 44 14.37 -13.16 -19.79
N GLU A 45 13.52 -12.13 -19.80
CA GLU A 45 13.96 -10.73 -19.93
C GLU A 45 14.84 -10.31 -18.75
N VAL A 46 14.50 -10.79 -17.55
CA VAL A 46 15.27 -10.55 -16.32
C VAL A 46 15.39 -11.83 -15.50
N PRO A 47 16.55 -12.07 -14.85
CA PRO A 47 16.71 -13.24 -13.98
C PRO A 47 15.83 -13.18 -12.73
N PHE A 48 15.50 -11.96 -12.28
CA PHE A 48 14.63 -11.73 -11.13
C PHE A 48 14.02 -10.32 -11.18
N ASP A 49 12.73 -10.21 -10.86
CA ASP A 49 12.00 -8.94 -10.79
C ASP A 49 11.54 -8.69 -9.34
N LEU A 50 12.07 -7.63 -8.71
CA LEU A 50 11.68 -7.21 -7.36
C LEU A 50 10.19 -6.83 -7.25
N GLY A 51 9.54 -6.57 -8.39
CA GLY A 51 8.09 -6.42 -8.51
C GLY A 51 7.32 -7.63 -8.00
N LEU A 52 7.83 -8.86 -8.16
CA LEU A 52 7.18 -10.07 -7.63
C LEU A 52 6.96 -10.00 -6.13
N VAL A 53 7.98 -9.60 -5.37
CA VAL A 53 7.90 -9.49 -3.92
C VAL A 53 7.09 -8.25 -3.53
N SER A 54 7.34 -7.12 -4.20
CA SER A 54 6.71 -5.84 -3.86
C SER A 54 5.20 -5.89 -4.07
N PHE A 55 4.73 -6.39 -5.22
CA PHE A 55 3.31 -6.48 -5.51
C PHE A 55 2.61 -7.61 -4.73
N ALA A 56 3.31 -8.69 -4.36
CA ALA A 56 2.77 -9.67 -3.43
C ALA A 56 2.46 -9.04 -2.05
N LEU A 57 3.34 -8.16 -1.54
CA LEU A 57 3.08 -7.41 -0.31
C LEU A 57 1.91 -6.43 -0.45
N ILE A 58 1.75 -5.78 -1.61
CA ILE A 58 0.59 -4.92 -1.89
C ILE A 58 -0.71 -5.73 -1.90
N ILE A 59 -0.74 -6.88 -2.57
CA ILE A 59 -1.89 -7.79 -2.60
C ILE A 59 -2.23 -8.24 -1.17
N LEU A 60 -1.24 -8.69 -0.39
CA LEU A 60 -1.42 -9.08 1.01
C LEU A 60 -2.01 -7.94 1.84
N THR A 61 -1.50 -6.72 1.66
CA THR A 61 -2.05 -5.52 2.32
C THR A 61 -3.51 -5.32 1.93
N GLY A 62 -3.83 -5.41 0.64
CA GLY A 62 -5.19 -5.33 0.11
C GLY A 62 -6.11 -6.37 0.76
N VAL A 63 -5.71 -7.64 0.75
CA VAL A 63 -6.48 -8.76 1.32
C VAL A 63 -6.72 -8.56 2.82
N VAL A 64 -5.69 -8.21 3.61
CA VAL A 64 -5.84 -7.97 5.05
C VAL A 64 -6.83 -6.85 5.34
N GLY A 65 -6.78 -5.74 4.60
CA GLY A 65 -7.73 -4.64 4.80
C GLY A 65 -9.14 -4.95 4.30
N ALA A 66 -9.28 -5.74 3.22
CA ALA A 66 -10.59 -6.16 2.69
C ALA A 66 -11.29 -7.20 3.57
N ALA A 67 -10.51 -8.15 4.13
CA ALA A 67 -10.97 -9.19 5.05
C ALA A 67 -11.16 -8.69 6.49
N GLY A 68 -10.94 -7.39 6.72
CA GLY A 68 -11.17 -6.76 8.00
C GLY A 68 -12.64 -6.78 8.42
N ASP A 69 -13.04 -7.80 9.16
CA ASP A 69 -14.38 -7.97 9.76
C ASP A 69 -14.82 -6.80 10.64
N GLN A 70 -16.08 -6.82 11.12
CA GLN A 70 -16.66 -5.76 11.96
C GLN A 70 -15.90 -5.45 13.25
N GLN A 71 -14.95 -6.30 13.66
CA GLN A 71 -14.23 -6.17 14.93
C GLN A 71 -12.73 -5.99 14.72
N TRP A 72 -12.32 -4.82 14.25
CA TRP A 72 -10.90 -4.44 14.34
C TRP A 72 -10.59 -4.11 15.79
N THR A 73 -9.60 -4.79 16.34
CA THR A 73 -8.99 -4.38 17.61
C THR A 73 -7.92 -3.32 17.31
N HIS A 74 -7.58 -2.51 18.31
CA HIS A 74 -6.49 -1.54 18.20
C HIS A 74 -5.18 -2.19 17.69
N GLN A 75 -4.85 -3.39 18.18
CA GLN A 75 -3.67 -4.13 17.73
C GLN A 75 -3.74 -4.55 16.26
N LYS A 76 -4.91 -4.99 15.76
CA LYS A 76 -5.10 -5.33 14.34
C LYS A 76 -4.95 -4.09 13.45
N ALA A 77 -5.54 -2.96 13.85
CA ALA A 77 -5.43 -1.69 13.14
C ALA A 77 -3.97 -1.21 13.04
N ARG A 78 -3.23 -1.28 14.15
CA ARG A 78 -1.80 -0.95 14.20
C ARG A 78 -0.95 -1.81 13.27
N ARG A 79 -1.20 -3.14 13.26
CA ARG A 79 -0.49 -4.08 12.37
C ARG A 79 -0.81 -3.80 10.90
N TYR A 80 -2.07 -3.55 10.57
CA TYR A 80 -2.48 -3.19 9.22
C TYR A 80 -1.83 -1.89 8.74
N ARG A 81 -1.79 -0.86 9.60
CA ARG A 81 -1.09 0.40 9.31
C ARG A 81 0.41 0.17 9.05
N LEU A 82 1.07 -0.64 9.87
CA LEU A 82 2.47 -1.00 9.65
C LEU A 82 2.65 -1.71 8.31
N LEU A 83 1.75 -2.64 7.97
CA LEU A 83 1.77 -3.35 6.71
C LEU A 83 1.61 -2.40 5.51
N ILE A 84 0.76 -1.38 5.58
CA ILE A 84 0.65 -0.33 4.55
C ILE A 84 2.00 0.38 4.35
N TYR A 85 2.62 0.86 5.44
CA TYR A 85 3.91 1.56 5.35
C TYR A 85 5.01 0.68 4.77
N LEU A 86 5.08 -0.58 5.20
CA LEU A 86 6.09 -1.51 4.70
C LEU A 86 5.86 -1.86 3.23
N SER A 87 4.63 -2.20 2.82
CA SER A 87 4.36 -2.62 1.44
C SER A 87 4.53 -1.46 0.44
N HIS A 88 3.98 -0.29 0.75
CA HIS A 88 4.07 0.87 -0.15
C HIS A 88 5.45 1.51 -0.11
N GLY A 89 6.09 1.55 1.05
CA GLY A 89 7.46 2.03 1.19
C GLY A 89 8.45 1.14 0.43
N PHE A 90 8.32 -0.19 0.55
CA PHE A 90 9.14 -1.14 -0.19
C PHE A 90 8.94 -1.01 -1.70
N LEU A 91 7.69 -0.91 -2.17
CA LEU A 91 7.40 -0.71 -3.60
C LEU A 91 7.93 0.64 -4.12
N SER A 92 7.77 1.72 -3.35
CA SER A 92 8.30 3.05 -3.71
C SER A 92 9.82 3.03 -3.82
N PHE A 93 10.49 2.36 -2.87
CA PHE A 93 11.93 2.17 -2.86
C PHE A 93 12.39 1.33 -4.06
N ASN A 94 11.67 0.27 -4.40
CA ASN A 94 11.94 -0.53 -5.60
C ASN A 94 11.89 0.32 -6.88
N TYR A 95 10.85 1.14 -7.06
CA TYR A 95 10.79 2.07 -8.18
C TYR A 95 11.92 3.12 -8.15
N LEU A 96 12.31 3.61 -6.97
CA LEU A 96 13.42 4.56 -6.85
C LEU A 96 14.75 3.93 -7.30
N LEU A 97 14.99 2.66 -6.97
CA LEU A 97 16.13 1.90 -7.49
C LEU A 97 16.04 1.79 -9.02
N GLY A 98 14.86 1.56 -9.57
CA GLY A 98 14.60 1.58 -11.02
C GLY A 98 15.02 2.90 -11.68
N VAL A 99 14.77 4.05 -11.05
CA VAL A 99 15.25 5.36 -11.54
C VAL A 99 16.78 5.42 -11.56
N ILE A 100 17.44 4.93 -10.51
CA ILE A 100 18.90 5.00 -10.36
C ILE A 100 19.60 4.07 -11.37
N ILE A 101 19.10 2.84 -11.54
CA ILE A 101 19.67 1.84 -12.44
C ILE A 101 19.31 2.17 -13.91
N GLY A 102 18.10 2.67 -14.13
CA GLY A 102 17.52 2.94 -15.44
C GLY A 102 17.95 4.23 -16.13
N ARG A 103 18.98 4.94 -15.62
CA ARG A 103 19.36 6.28 -16.09
C ARG A 103 19.68 6.36 -17.59
N SER A 104 20.12 5.26 -18.21
CA SER A 104 20.41 5.20 -19.65
C SER A 104 19.15 5.13 -20.54
N ARG A 105 17.98 4.82 -19.96
CA ARG A 105 16.70 4.70 -20.66
C ARG A 105 15.71 5.71 -20.09
N LEU A 106 15.74 6.93 -20.62
CA LEU A 106 14.97 8.08 -20.10
C LEU A 106 13.48 7.75 -19.87
N GLY A 107 12.83 7.08 -20.82
CA GLY A 107 11.42 6.68 -20.69
C GLY A 107 11.15 5.77 -19.48
N PHE A 108 12.03 4.79 -19.24
CA PHE A 108 11.93 3.91 -18.08
C PHE A 108 12.22 4.66 -16.77
N ALA A 109 13.22 5.54 -16.75
CA ALA A 109 13.53 6.35 -15.58
C ALA A 109 12.36 7.29 -15.20
N ILE A 110 11.72 7.93 -16.18
CA ILE A 110 10.53 8.78 -15.96
C ILE A 110 9.37 7.96 -15.42
N TYR A 111 9.10 6.79 -16.02
CA TYR A 111 8.09 5.85 -15.53
C TYR A 111 8.34 5.49 -14.06
N CYS A 112 9.56 5.06 -13.72
CA CYS A 112 9.92 4.70 -12.35
C CYS A 112 9.76 5.88 -11.39
N ALA A 113 10.20 7.09 -11.77
CA ALA A 113 10.09 8.28 -10.93
C ALA A 113 8.62 8.64 -10.65
N ALA A 114 7.76 8.58 -11.67
CA ALA A 114 6.34 8.85 -11.51
C ALA A 114 5.68 7.87 -10.54
N PHE A 115 5.96 6.57 -10.69
CA PHE A 115 5.41 5.54 -9.80
C PHE A 115 5.99 5.64 -8.38
N THR A 116 7.26 5.97 -8.19
CA THR A 116 7.82 6.27 -6.86
C THR A 116 7.00 7.36 -6.16
N VAL A 117 6.68 8.46 -6.84
CA VAL A 117 5.89 9.55 -6.25
C VAL A 117 4.47 9.08 -5.92
N ILE A 118 3.79 8.40 -6.85
CA ILE A 118 2.42 7.90 -6.64
C ILE A 118 2.36 6.97 -5.42
N TRP A 119 3.26 5.99 -5.32
CA TRP A 119 3.28 5.04 -4.21
C TRP A 119 3.64 5.68 -2.87
N CYS A 120 4.53 6.68 -2.86
CA CYS A 120 4.81 7.51 -1.68
C CYS A 120 3.58 8.29 -1.22
N VAL A 121 2.83 8.90 -2.15
CA VAL A 121 1.59 9.62 -1.82
C VAL A 121 0.54 8.67 -1.25
N LEU A 122 0.33 7.51 -1.88
CA LEU A 122 -0.59 6.48 -1.37
C LEU A 122 -0.19 5.99 0.02
N MET A 123 1.10 5.74 0.26
CA MET A 123 1.63 5.38 1.58
C MET A 123 1.23 6.41 2.65
N ILE A 124 1.39 7.70 2.36
CA ILE A 124 1.10 8.78 3.31
C ILE A 124 -0.41 8.91 3.53
N VAL A 125 -1.20 8.97 2.45
CA VAL A 125 -2.66 9.19 2.52
C VAL A 125 -3.34 8.04 3.24
N VAL A 126 -3.10 6.80 2.77
CA VAL A 126 -3.74 5.62 3.35
C VAL A 126 -3.18 5.31 4.74
N GLY A 127 -1.88 5.53 4.95
CA GLY A 127 -1.25 5.39 6.27
C GLY A 127 -1.81 6.37 7.32
N ARG A 128 -2.17 7.60 6.92
CA ARG A 128 -2.87 8.57 7.78
C ARG A 128 -4.29 8.11 8.11
N MET A 129 -5.05 7.67 7.11
CA MET A 129 -6.40 7.14 7.31
C MET A 129 -6.40 5.92 8.25
N ALA A 130 -5.44 5.01 8.08
CA ALA A 130 -5.27 3.85 8.96
C ALA A 130 -4.88 4.25 10.39
N ARG A 131 -4.09 5.31 10.58
CA ARG A 131 -3.73 5.86 11.89
C ARG A 131 -4.92 6.53 12.60
N GLU A 132 -5.73 7.26 11.85
CA GLU A 132 -6.96 7.89 12.39
C GLU A 132 -7.95 6.81 12.83
N TYR A 133 -8.13 5.77 12.00
CA TYR A 133 -8.96 4.63 12.35
C TYR A 133 -8.43 3.89 13.58
N GLU A 134 -7.12 3.61 13.66
CA GLU A 134 -6.48 3.00 14.84
C GLU A 134 -6.77 3.80 16.12
N ARG A 135 -6.56 5.12 16.11
CA ARG A 135 -6.82 6.00 17.25
C ARG A 135 -8.29 6.00 17.67
N SER A 136 -9.20 5.94 16.70
CA SER A 136 -10.64 5.88 16.99
C SER A 136 -11.03 4.62 17.76
N LEU A 137 -10.21 3.56 17.76
CA LEU A 137 -10.47 2.33 18.52
C LEU A 137 -9.97 2.40 19.97
N GLU A 138 -9.18 3.41 20.34
CA GLU A 138 -8.69 3.62 21.72
C GLU A 138 -9.73 4.35 22.60
N THR A 139 -10.70 5.02 21.97
CA THR A 139 -11.79 5.78 22.60
C THR A 139 -13.08 4.99 22.66
#